data_AF-A0A9X2RXF4-F1
#
_entry.id   AF-A0A9X2RXF4-F1
#
_cell.length_a   1.000
_cell.length_b   1.000
_cell.length_c   1.000
_cell.angle_alpha   90.00
_cell.angle_beta   90.00
_cell.angle_gamma   90.00
#
_symmetry.space_group_name_H-M   'P 1'
#
loop_
_entity.id
_entity.type
_entity.pdbx_description
1 polymer ?
#
loop_
_entity_poly.entity_id
_entity_poly.type
_entity_poly.pdbx_seq_one_letter_code
_entity_poly.pdbx_strand_id
1 'polypeptide(L)'
;MTTHAPVGASQLSADAKQLVREIEQFLATQPARRPTIPAPKPARGSGIDLPPVDELIAEAGIVTGPAPRTKKQPKTKGGELPGGLWRMLPDWALTARRGARRQVTVTEHLQLTALVIQRYGWCGRGLRSRSGRRCILGAQAVLYRLGYGDQDTAMAAGRVMDRILAARGIRAHYWEWNDHAGRDEGDVLYLLREAIRAAGQ
;
A
#
# COMPACT_ATOMS: atom_id res chain seq x y z
N MET A 1 -41.14 2.87 2.50
CA MET A 1 -40.48 1.59 2.77
C MET A 1 -39.61 1.25 1.57
N THR A 2 -38.34 1.59 1.58
CA THR A 2 -37.39 1.26 0.51
C THR A 2 -36.85 -0.15 0.75
N THR A 3 -37.30 -1.09 -0.06
CA THR A 3 -36.83 -2.47 -0.12
C THR A 3 -35.39 -2.48 -0.66
N HIS A 4 -34.41 -2.72 0.22
CA HIS A 4 -33.07 -3.10 -0.24
C HIS A 4 -33.14 -4.54 -0.76
N ALA A 5 -33.01 -4.71 -2.07
CA ALA A 5 -32.86 -6.04 -2.67
C ALA A 5 -31.62 -6.74 -2.08
N PRO A 6 -31.69 -8.06 -1.80
CA PRO A 6 -30.54 -8.81 -1.33
C PRO A 6 -29.49 -8.83 -2.45
N VAL A 7 -28.32 -8.28 -2.18
CA VAL A 7 -27.22 -8.31 -3.12
C VAL A 7 -26.70 -9.75 -3.21
N GLY A 8 -26.73 -10.30 -4.42
CA GLY A 8 -26.35 -11.68 -4.69
C GLY A 8 -24.85 -11.93 -4.52
N ALA A 9 -24.52 -13.15 -4.08
CA ALA A 9 -23.16 -13.68 -3.96
C ALA A 9 -22.33 -13.59 -5.25
N SER A 10 -22.96 -13.37 -6.41
CA SER A 10 -22.30 -13.17 -7.71
C SER A 10 -21.64 -11.80 -7.85
N GLN A 11 -22.27 -10.72 -7.39
CA GLN A 11 -21.62 -9.40 -7.28
C GLN A 11 -20.53 -9.48 -6.22
N LEU A 12 -20.87 -10.16 -5.11
CA LEU A 12 -20.03 -10.90 -4.16
C LEU A 12 -18.85 -11.71 -4.72
N SER A 13 -18.79 -11.97 -6.03
CA SER A 13 -17.71 -12.70 -6.70
C SER A 13 -17.04 -11.93 -7.85
N ALA A 14 -17.57 -10.79 -8.28
CA ALA A 14 -16.91 -9.92 -9.24
C ALA A 14 -15.81 -9.04 -8.62
N ASP A 15 -16.08 -8.28 -7.55
CA ASP A 15 -15.14 -7.23 -7.11
C ASP A 15 -13.87 -7.71 -6.36
N ALA A 16 -13.74 -8.92 -5.79
CA ALA A 16 -12.40 -9.43 -5.43
C ALA A 16 -11.67 -9.99 -6.62
N LYS A 17 -12.36 -10.47 -7.68
CA LYS A 17 -11.61 -10.71 -8.92
C LYS A 17 -11.01 -9.39 -9.38
N GLN A 18 -11.73 -8.29 -9.18
CA GLN A 18 -11.21 -6.96 -9.46
C GLN A 18 -10.04 -6.56 -8.56
N LEU A 19 -10.12 -6.71 -7.24
CA LEU A 19 -8.97 -6.42 -6.36
C LEU A 19 -7.76 -7.30 -6.69
N VAL A 20 -7.95 -8.61 -6.87
CA VAL A 20 -6.87 -9.52 -7.24
C VAL A 20 -6.24 -9.08 -8.57
N ARG A 21 -7.05 -8.75 -9.57
CA ARG A 21 -6.54 -8.19 -10.85
C ARG A 21 -5.74 -6.91 -10.65
N GLU A 22 -6.21 -5.98 -9.82
CA GLU A 22 -5.51 -4.73 -9.51
C GLU A 22 -4.17 -5.00 -8.80
N ILE A 23 -4.14 -5.92 -7.82
CA ILE A 23 -2.92 -6.34 -7.13
C ILE A 23 -1.94 -6.96 -8.14
N GLU A 24 -2.42 -7.87 -8.99
CA GLU A 24 -1.60 -8.53 -10.00
C GLU A 24 -1.04 -7.55 -11.04
N GLN A 25 -1.88 -6.61 -11.51
CA GLN A 25 -1.45 -5.53 -12.40
C GLN A 25 -0.40 -4.65 -11.73
N PHE A 26 -0.64 -4.25 -10.47
CA PHE A 26 0.30 -3.45 -9.70
C PHE A 26 1.66 -4.17 -9.57
N LEU A 27 1.65 -5.45 -9.19
CA LEU A 27 2.86 -6.26 -9.11
C LEU A 27 3.55 -6.46 -10.46
N ALA A 28 2.80 -6.57 -11.56
CA ALA A 28 3.35 -6.68 -12.92
C ALA A 28 4.00 -5.37 -13.40
N THR A 29 3.52 -4.21 -12.94
CA THR A 29 4.10 -2.89 -13.25
C THR A 29 5.32 -2.53 -12.41
N GLN A 30 5.61 -3.31 -11.36
CA GLN A 30 6.81 -3.08 -10.59
C GLN A 30 8.04 -3.51 -11.38
N PRO A 31 9.14 -2.72 -11.35
CA PRO A 31 10.36 -3.11 -12.02
C PRO A 31 10.74 -4.51 -11.54
N ALA A 32 10.87 -5.43 -12.50
CA ALA A 32 11.20 -6.82 -12.23
C ALA A 32 12.39 -6.87 -11.28
N ARG A 33 12.22 -7.64 -10.20
CA ARG A 33 13.23 -8.02 -9.21
C ARG A 33 14.63 -7.86 -9.79
N ARG A 34 15.39 -6.84 -9.36
CA ARG A 34 16.81 -6.75 -9.75
C ARG A 34 17.43 -8.07 -9.28
N PRO A 35 17.93 -8.95 -10.17
CA PRO A 35 18.63 -10.14 -9.72
C PRO A 35 19.75 -9.67 -8.79
N THR A 36 19.95 -10.40 -7.70
CA THR A 36 21.07 -10.18 -6.78
C THR A 36 22.35 -10.41 -7.57
N ILE A 37 22.83 -9.38 -8.25
CA ILE A 37 24.20 -9.37 -8.77
C ILE A 37 25.07 -9.37 -7.50
N PRO A 38 25.96 -10.36 -7.32
CA PRO A 38 26.88 -10.35 -6.19
C PRO A 38 27.62 -9.01 -6.21
N ALA A 39 27.54 -8.27 -5.10
CA ALA A 39 28.15 -6.96 -4.98
C ALA A 39 29.62 -7.07 -5.42
N PRO A 40 30.08 -6.28 -6.40
CA PRO A 40 31.50 -6.21 -6.68
C PRO A 40 32.21 -5.76 -5.40
N LYS A 41 33.20 -6.55 -4.99
CA LYS A 41 34.08 -6.29 -3.85
C LYS A 41 34.51 -4.82 -3.91
N PRO A 42 34.35 -4.01 -2.85
CA PRO A 42 34.64 -2.59 -2.93
C PRO A 42 36.12 -2.41 -3.26
N ALA A 43 36.40 -1.93 -4.47
CA ALA A 43 37.70 -1.38 -4.80
C ALA A 43 37.88 -0.15 -3.92
N ARG A 44 38.91 -0.15 -3.10
CA ARG A 44 39.33 1.04 -2.36
C ARG A 44 39.71 2.11 -3.37
N GLY A 45 39.15 3.31 -3.21
CA GLY A 45 39.65 4.52 -3.84
C GLY A 45 39.14 4.74 -5.26
N SER A 46 38.09 5.54 -5.38
CA SER A 46 38.05 6.66 -6.33
C SER A 46 36.90 7.56 -5.88
N GLY A 47 37.18 8.87 -5.77
CA GLY A 47 36.12 9.85 -5.57
C GLY A 47 35.09 9.67 -6.67
N ILE A 48 33.82 9.62 -6.29
CA ILE A 48 32.74 9.65 -7.26
C ILE A 48 32.78 11.07 -7.84
N ASP A 49 33.39 11.22 -9.01
CA ASP A 49 33.31 12.44 -9.78
C ASP A 49 31.95 12.41 -10.48
N LEU A 50 30.97 13.07 -9.86
CA LEU A 50 29.64 13.21 -10.44
C LEU A 50 29.76 14.18 -11.63
N PRO A 51 29.24 13.85 -12.82
CA PRO A 51 29.13 14.82 -13.90
C PRO A 51 28.29 16.01 -13.41
N PRO A 52 28.56 17.23 -13.94
CA PRO A 52 27.83 18.42 -13.55
C PRO A 52 26.32 18.21 -13.72
N VAL A 53 25.55 18.79 -12.80
CA VAL A 53 24.10 18.60 -12.66
C VAL A 53 23.34 18.80 -13.98
N ASP A 54 23.80 19.72 -14.82
CA ASP A 54 23.17 20.03 -16.11
C ASP A 54 23.22 18.84 -17.09
N GLU A 55 24.28 18.04 -17.04
CA GLU A 55 24.47 16.87 -17.90
C GLU A 55 23.56 15.71 -17.44
N LEU A 56 23.38 15.56 -16.13
CA LEU A 56 22.42 14.60 -15.56
C LEU A 56 20.96 14.96 -15.90
N ILE A 57 20.62 16.26 -15.97
CA ILE A 57 19.28 16.73 -16.35
C ILE A 57 19.02 16.46 -17.83
N ALA A 58 20.03 16.66 -18.69
CA ALA A 58 19.94 16.40 -20.12
C ALA A 58 19.77 14.90 -20.43
N GLU A 59 20.57 14.03 -19.80
CA GLU A 59 20.51 12.57 -19.94
C GLU A 59 19.14 12.01 -19.49
N ALA A 60 18.57 12.59 -18.43
CA ALA A 60 17.27 12.18 -17.91
C ALA A 60 16.07 12.70 -18.72
N GLY A 61 16.31 13.55 -19.73
CA GLY A 61 15.24 14.15 -20.56
C GLY A 61 14.26 15.02 -19.77
N ILE A 62 14.68 15.57 -18.63
CA ILE A 62 13.80 16.37 -17.76
C ILE A 62 13.67 17.77 -18.36
N VAL A 63 12.54 18.03 -19.00
CA VAL A 63 12.18 19.39 -19.44
C VAL A 63 11.73 20.20 -18.21
N THR A 64 12.58 21.09 -17.71
CA THR A 64 12.25 22.02 -16.62
C THR A 64 11.47 23.22 -17.14
N GLY A 65 10.15 23.05 -17.26
CA GLY A 65 9.20 24.16 -17.42
C GLY A 65 8.56 24.55 -16.08
N PRO A 66 7.92 25.73 -15.98
CA PRO A 66 7.10 26.07 -14.81
C PRO A 66 6.05 24.97 -14.57
N ALA A 67 5.99 24.48 -13.33
CA ALA A 67 5.11 23.39 -12.94
C ALA A 67 3.67 23.65 -13.42
N PRO A 68 2.99 22.67 -14.05
CA PRO A 68 1.59 22.83 -14.41
C PRO A 68 0.79 23.18 -13.17
N ARG A 69 0.14 24.35 -13.17
CA ARG A 69 -0.81 24.74 -12.10
C ARG A 69 -1.89 23.67 -12.06
N THR A 70 -1.82 22.79 -11.06
CA THR A 70 -2.85 21.79 -10.82
C THR A 70 -4.16 22.51 -10.55
N LYS A 71 -5.15 22.35 -11.44
CA LYS A 71 -6.51 22.80 -11.17
C LYS A 71 -6.94 22.16 -9.85
N LYS A 72 -7.41 22.96 -8.89
CA LYS A 72 -7.99 22.48 -7.62
C LYS A 72 -8.91 21.30 -7.94
N GLN A 73 -8.61 20.13 -7.38
CA GLN A 73 -9.50 18.98 -7.49
C GLN A 73 -10.90 19.41 -7.01
N PRO A 74 -11.97 19.12 -7.77
CA PRO A 74 -13.31 19.45 -7.32
C PRO A 74 -13.57 18.73 -6.00
N LYS A 75 -14.05 19.46 -4.99
CA LYS A 75 -14.63 18.83 -3.80
C LYS A 75 -15.84 18.02 -4.26
N THR A 76 -15.68 16.71 -4.43
CA THR A 76 -16.78 15.80 -4.69
C THR A 76 -17.65 15.77 -3.43
N LYS A 77 -18.83 16.39 -3.53
CA LYS A 77 -19.91 16.17 -2.56
C LYS A 77 -20.33 14.70 -2.66
N GLY A 78 -20.02 13.90 -1.65
CA GLY A 78 -20.70 12.62 -1.33
C GLY A 78 -21.02 11.68 -2.51
N GLY A 79 -20.10 11.49 -3.44
CA GLY A 79 -20.24 10.49 -4.51
C GLY A 79 -19.56 9.20 -4.11
N GLU A 80 -20.32 8.10 -4.07
CA GLU A 80 -19.85 6.75 -3.79
C GLU A 80 -18.51 6.44 -4.48
N LEU A 81 -17.47 6.26 -3.67
CA LEU A 81 -16.21 5.68 -4.11
C LEU A 81 -16.52 4.30 -4.71
N PRO A 82 -16.08 3.97 -5.94
CA PRO A 82 -16.51 2.77 -6.64
C PRO A 82 -15.83 1.53 -6.05
N GLY A 83 -16.19 1.13 -4.83
CA GLY A 83 -15.80 -0.13 -4.20
C GLY A 83 -17.07 -0.76 -3.67
N GLY A 84 -17.60 -1.72 -4.43
CA GLY A 84 -18.86 -2.39 -4.11
C GLY A 84 -18.85 -3.11 -2.76
N LEU A 85 -19.91 -3.85 -2.48
CA LEU A 85 -20.16 -4.50 -1.17
C LEU A 85 -19.04 -5.42 -0.66
N TRP A 86 -17.98 -5.63 -1.43
CA TRP A 86 -16.79 -6.34 -1.04
C TRP A 86 -16.04 -5.78 0.14
N ARG A 87 -16.16 -4.47 0.38
CA ARG A 87 -15.67 -3.88 1.62
C ARG A 87 -16.22 -4.64 2.83
N MET A 88 -17.42 -5.20 2.71
CA MET A 88 -18.17 -5.96 3.71
C MET A 88 -17.85 -7.45 3.76
N LEU A 89 -17.05 -8.00 2.84
CA LEU A 89 -16.91 -9.46 2.81
C LEU A 89 -16.25 -10.00 4.05
N PRO A 90 -16.88 -11.01 4.68
CA PRO A 90 -16.29 -11.71 5.79
C PRO A 90 -14.99 -12.41 5.37
N ASP A 91 -14.13 -12.60 6.35
CA ASP A 91 -12.76 -13.07 6.15
C ASP A 91 -12.69 -14.45 5.46
N TRP A 92 -13.67 -15.33 5.67
CA TRP A 92 -13.75 -16.63 5.01
C TRP A 92 -13.88 -16.53 3.49
N ALA A 93 -14.55 -15.48 2.99
CA ALA A 93 -14.75 -15.29 1.56
C ALA A 93 -13.49 -14.74 0.86
N LEU A 94 -12.56 -14.14 1.62
CA LEU A 94 -11.22 -13.83 1.12
C LEU A 94 -10.38 -15.11 1.03
N THR A 95 -10.46 -15.96 2.06
CA THR A 95 -9.74 -17.24 2.09
C THR A 95 -10.21 -18.20 0.99
N ALA A 96 -11.50 -18.25 0.68
CA ALA A 96 -12.04 -19.06 -0.41
C ALA A 96 -11.55 -18.62 -1.81
N ARG A 97 -10.92 -17.44 -1.90
CA ARG A 97 -10.39 -16.85 -3.14
C ARG A 97 -8.88 -16.80 -3.14
N ARG A 98 -8.26 -17.40 -2.13
CA ARG A 98 -6.84 -17.58 -2.03
C ARG A 98 -6.39 -18.47 -3.19
N GLY A 99 -5.55 -17.92 -4.06
CA GLY A 99 -4.78 -18.71 -5.03
C GLY A 99 -3.61 -19.42 -4.36
N ALA A 100 -2.65 -19.92 -5.14
CA ALA A 100 -1.35 -20.32 -4.58
C ALA A 100 -0.74 -19.13 -3.81
N ARG A 101 -0.12 -19.39 -2.65
CA ARG A 101 0.54 -18.32 -1.88
C ARG A 101 1.64 -17.72 -2.75
N ARG A 102 1.54 -16.42 -3.02
CA ARG A 102 2.56 -15.65 -3.72
C ARG A 102 3.48 -15.03 -2.69
N GLN A 103 4.76 -15.33 -2.79
CA GLN A 103 5.77 -14.63 -2.01
C GLN A 103 5.90 -13.20 -2.52
N VAL A 104 5.86 -12.25 -1.60
CA VAL A 104 6.06 -10.82 -1.87
C VAL A 104 7.09 -10.30 -0.89
N THR A 105 7.89 -9.34 -1.32
CA THR A 105 8.85 -8.63 -0.47
C THR A 105 8.14 -7.74 0.55
N VAL A 106 8.88 -7.27 1.56
CA VAL A 106 8.37 -6.31 2.55
C VAL A 106 7.91 -5.02 1.87
N THR A 107 8.67 -4.51 0.91
CA THR A 107 8.34 -3.31 0.13
C THR A 107 7.05 -3.49 -0.65
N GLU A 108 6.89 -4.61 -1.36
CA GLU A 108 5.65 -4.96 -2.07
C GLU A 108 4.47 -5.07 -1.11
N HIS A 109 4.64 -5.74 0.04
CA HIS A 109 3.59 -5.87 1.04
C HIS A 109 3.13 -4.51 1.58
N LEU A 110 4.05 -3.57 1.82
CA LEU A 110 3.73 -2.21 2.25
C LEU A 110 3.00 -1.40 1.15
N GLN A 111 3.43 -1.52 -0.11
CA GLN A 111 2.75 -0.89 -1.24
C GLN A 111 1.32 -1.44 -1.42
N LEU A 112 1.17 -2.77 -1.37
CA LEU A 112 -0.14 -3.42 -1.44
C LEU A 112 -1.03 -3.02 -0.25
N THR A 113 -0.45 -2.85 0.93
CA THR A 113 -1.18 -2.36 2.11
C THR A 113 -1.72 -0.95 1.86
N ALA A 114 -0.91 -0.06 1.29
CA ALA A 114 -1.35 1.28 0.90
C ALA A 114 -2.44 1.25 -0.18
N LEU A 115 -2.32 0.36 -1.17
CA LEU A 115 -3.33 0.17 -2.23
C LEU A 115 -4.67 -0.30 -1.64
N VAL A 116 -4.65 -1.25 -0.70
CA VAL A 116 -5.86 -1.70 0.00
C VAL A 116 -6.50 -0.55 0.76
N ILE A 117 -5.72 0.25 1.51
CA ILE A 117 -6.29 1.40 2.24
C ILE A 117 -6.93 2.41 1.29
N GLN A 118 -6.24 2.79 0.20
CA GLN A 118 -6.80 3.73 -0.80
C GLN A 118 -8.08 3.20 -1.45
N ARG A 119 -8.18 1.89 -1.65
CA ARG A 119 -9.34 1.26 -2.29
C ARG A 119 -10.54 1.17 -1.34
N TYR A 120 -10.30 0.76 -0.10
CA TYR A 120 -11.34 0.46 0.88
C TYR A 120 -11.68 1.68 1.75
N GLY A 121 -10.83 2.70 1.76
CA GLY A 121 -10.82 3.78 2.72
C GLY A 121 -10.25 3.33 4.06
N TRP A 122 -9.84 4.31 4.86
CA TRP A 122 -9.25 4.07 6.17
C TRP A 122 -10.27 4.11 7.32
N CYS A 123 -10.05 3.26 8.33
CA CYS A 123 -10.69 3.42 9.64
C CYS A 123 -9.63 3.43 10.75
N GLY A 124 -9.79 4.37 11.69
CA GLY A 124 -8.87 4.50 12.82
C GLY A 124 -8.82 3.29 13.71
N ARG A 125 -9.96 2.74 14.13
CA ARG A 125 -10.00 1.59 15.06
C ARG A 125 -10.61 0.35 14.45
N GLY A 126 -10.06 -0.79 14.86
CA GLY A 126 -10.50 -2.12 14.47
C GLY A 126 -10.04 -2.51 13.07
N LEU A 127 -9.91 -3.82 12.83
CA LEU A 127 -9.43 -4.37 11.55
C LEU A 127 -10.32 -3.95 10.38
N ARG A 128 -11.60 -3.67 10.65
CA ARG A 128 -12.60 -3.35 9.64
C ARG A 128 -13.76 -2.59 10.25
N SER A 129 -14.18 -1.50 9.60
CA SER A 129 -15.42 -0.81 9.93
C SER A 129 -16.66 -1.51 9.34
N ARG A 130 -17.86 -1.13 9.80
CA ARG A 130 -19.12 -1.57 9.20
C ARG A 130 -19.29 -1.20 7.72
N SER A 131 -18.59 -0.16 7.24
CA SER A 131 -18.58 0.22 5.83
C SER A 131 -17.46 -0.49 5.04
N GLY A 132 -16.66 -1.31 5.73
CA GLY A 132 -15.58 -2.08 5.16
C GLY A 132 -14.29 -1.29 4.87
N ARG A 133 -14.14 -0.11 5.44
CA ARG A 133 -12.82 0.56 5.57
C ARG A 133 -11.87 -0.29 6.42
N ARG A 134 -10.56 -0.13 6.22
CA ARG A 134 -9.51 -0.95 6.89
C ARG A 134 -8.50 -0.05 7.61
N CYS A 135 -8.03 -0.50 8.79
CA CYS A 135 -6.79 0.01 9.37
C CYS A 135 -5.56 -0.65 8.71
N ILE A 136 -4.34 -0.25 9.07
CA ILE A 136 -3.11 -0.87 8.54
C ILE A 136 -3.10 -2.39 8.77
N LEU A 137 -3.29 -2.83 10.01
CA LEU A 137 -3.30 -4.26 10.35
C LEU A 137 -4.41 -5.02 9.63
N GLY A 138 -5.59 -4.40 9.48
CA GLY A 138 -6.71 -4.95 8.73
C GLY A 138 -6.42 -5.10 7.23
N ALA A 139 -5.70 -4.15 6.64
CA ALA A 139 -5.27 -4.22 5.25
C ALA A 139 -4.22 -5.33 5.05
N GLN A 140 -3.24 -5.46 5.95
CA GLN A 140 -2.29 -6.58 5.93
C GLN A 140 -2.98 -7.95 6.08
N ALA A 141 -4.01 -8.04 6.93
CA ALA A 141 -4.80 -9.26 7.08
C ALA A 141 -5.57 -9.63 5.80
N VAL A 142 -6.04 -8.65 5.01
CA VAL A 142 -6.64 -8.91 3.68
C VAL A 142 -5.60 -9.54 2.76
N LEU A 143 -4.39 -8.99 2.69
CA LEU A 143 -3.31 -9.52 1.83
C LEU A 143 -2.92 -10.96 2.23
N TYR A 144 -2.75 -11.21 3.53
CA TYR A 144 -2.45 -12.54 4.06
C TYR A 144 -3.51 -13.57 3.62
N ARG A 145 -4.80 -13.22 3.71
CA ARG A 145 -5.92 -14.13 3.37
C ARG A 145 -6.03 -14.38 1.87
N LEU A 146 -5.74 -13.38 1.05
CA LEU A 146 -5.68 -13.52 -0.40
C LEU A 146 -4.43 -14.31 -0.85
N GLY A 147 -3.44 -14.50 0.04
CA GLY A 147 -2.24 -15.26 -0.22
C GLY A 147 -1.05 -14.42 -0.70
N TYR A 148 -1.08 -13.10 -0.54
CA TYR A 148 0.03 -12.19 -0.85
C TYR A 148 0.93 -12.00 0.37
N GLY A 149 2.02 -12.75 0.39
CA GLY A 149 2.92 -12.85 1.52
C GLY A 149 2.39 -13.75 2.64
N ASP A 150 3.11 -13.70 3.75
CA ASP A 150 2.84 -14.48 4.94
C ASP A 150 2.94 -13.64 6.21
N GLN A 151 2.83 -14.30 7.36
CA GLN A 151 2.88 -13.63 8.65
C GLN A 151 4.25 -12.98 8.88
N ASP A 152 5.34 -13.63 8.45
CA ASP A 152 6.69 -13.08 8.61
C ASP A 152 6.88 -11.81 7.80
N THR A 153 6.37 -11.79 6.56
CA THR A 153 6.35 -10.61 5.69
C THR A 153 5.55 -9.47 6.33
N ALA A 154 4.35 -9.76 6.85
CA ALA A 154 3.50 -8.77 7.51
C ALA A 154 4.16 -8.20 8.79
N MET A 155 4.78 -9.06 9.61
CA MET A 155 5.52 -8.65 10.79
C MET A 155 6.75 -7.82 10.44
N ALA A 156 7.49 -8.20 9.39
CA ALA A 156 8.63 -7.42 8.91
C ALA A 156 8.21 -6.03 8.42
N ALA A 157 7.11 -5.93 7.69
CA ALA A 157 6.51 -4.65 7.31
C ALA A 157 6.13 -3.80 8.54
N GLY A 158 5.52 -4.41 9.55
CA GLY A 158 5.23 -3.76 10.83
C GLY A 158 6.49 -3.19 11.50
N ARG A 159 7.56 -3.98 11.58
CA ARG A 159 8.85 -3.54 12.15
C ARG A 159 9.47 -2.35 11.41
N VAL A 160 9.30 -2.25 10.10
CA VAL A 160 9.77 -1.07 9.34
C VAL A 160 9.01 0.18 9.75
N MET A 161 7.67 0.10 9.88
CA MET A 161 6.86 1.23 10.36
C MET A 161 7.19 1.62 11.80
N ASP A 162 7.35 0.64 12.70
CA ASP A 162 7.76 0.88 14.08
C ASP A 162 9.11 1.61 14.15
N ARG A 163 10.09 1.22 13.31
CA ARG A 163 11.38 1.91 13.25
C ARG A 163 11.27 3.37 12.82
N ILE A 164 10.40 3.65 11.85
CA ILE A 164 10.15 5.02 11.38
C ILE A 164 9.48 5.85 12.48
N LEU A 165 8.51 5.28 13.19
CA LEU A 165 7.86 5.95 14.32
C LEU A 165 8.85 6.20 15.46
N ALA A 166 9.70 5.21 15.79
CA ALA A 166 10.74 5.36 16.80
C ALA A 166 11.75 6.47 16.42
N ALA A 167 12.13 6.59 15.15
CA ALA A 167 12.99 7.66 14.66
C ALA A 167 12.37 9.06 14.81
N ARG A 168 11.04 9.16 14.96
CA ARG A 168 10.31 10.41 15.27
C ARG A 168 10.10 10.62 16.77
N GLY A 169 10.67 9.78 17.62
CA GLY A 169 10.44 9.81 19.06
C GLY A 169 9.09 9.24 19.50
N ILE A 170 8.34 8.59 18.61
CA ILE A 170 7.06 7.96 18.92
C ILE A 170 7.33 6.54 19.40
N ARG A 171 6.93 6.23 20.65
CA ARG A 171 7.16 4.92 21.28
C ARG A 171 6.04 3.90 21.05
N ALA A 172 4.88 4.35 20.57
CA ALA A 172 3.75 3.47 20.28
C ALA A 172 4.05 2.58 19.06
N HIS A 173 3.57 1.34 19.09
CA HIS A 173 3.62 0.49 17.90
C HIS A 173 2.75 1.07 16.77
N TYR A 174 3.03 0.71 15.52
CA TYR A 174 2.35 1.27 14.36
C TYR A 174 0.83 1.09 14.40
N TRP A 175 0.35 -0.03 14.96
CA TRP A 175 -1.08 -0.32 15.08
C TRP A 175 -1.73 0.54 16.17
N GLU A 176 -1.05 0.79 17.30
CA GLU A 176 -1.51 1.72 18.33
C GLU A 176 -1.50 3.17 17.83
N TRP A 177 -0.43 3.54 17.12
CA TRP A 177 -0.30 4.85 16.49
C TRP A 177 -1.40 5.07 15.47
N ASN A 178 -1.72 4.07 14.63
CA ASN A 178 -2.83 4.11 13.69
C ASN A 178 -4.18 4.33 14.40
N ASP A 179 -4.39 3.66 15.53
CA ASP A 179 -5.65 3.69 16.29
C ASP A 179 -5.87 4.98 17.10
N HIS A 180 -4.87 5.88 17.10
CA HIS A 180 -4.95 7.13 17.83
C HIS A 180 -6.00 8.08 17.23
N ALA A 181 -6.81 8.71 18.09
CA ALA A 181 -7.97 9.51 17.68
C ALA A 181 -7.62 10.76 16.84
N GLY A 182 -6.39 11.27 16.97
CA GLY A 182 -5.88 12.39 16.19
C GLY A 182 -5.27 12.01 14.83
N ARG A 183 -5.46 10.78 14.35
CA ARG A 183 -4.96 10.33 13.04
C ARG A 183 -6.02 10.43 11.96
N ASP A 184 -5.56 10.59 10.74
CA ASP A 184 -6.36 10.45 9.55
C ASP A 184 -5.73 9.51 8.51
N GLU A 185 -6.44 9.32 7.39
CA GLU A 185 -5.98 8.48 6.29
C GLU A 185 -4.68 9.01 5.66
N GLY A 186 -4.49 10.33 5.62
CA GLY A 186 -3.32 10.97 5.07
C GLY A 186 -2.06 10.65 5.87
N ASP A 187 -2.15 10.72 7.20
CA ASP A 187 -1.08 10.32 8.11
C ASP A 187 -0.65 8.87 7.87
N VAL A 188 -1.62 7.96 7.76
CA VAL A 188 -1.37 6.53 7.58
C VAL A 188 -0.71 6.24 6.23
N LEU A 189 -1.21 6.86 5.16
CA LEU A 189 -0.60 6.73 3.84
C LEU A 189 0.80 7.39 3.80
N TYR A 190 1.03 8.44 4.57
CA TYR A 190 2.35 9.06 4.72
C TYR A 190 3.35 8.10 5.38
N LEU A 191 2.99 7.51 6.52
CA LEU A 191 3.81 6.49 7.19
C LEU A 191 4.13 5.32 6.26
N LEU A 192 3.14 4.81 5.53
CA LEU A 192 3.34 3.72 4.58
C LEU A 192 4.31 4.10 3.46
N ARG A 193 4.21 5.31 2.90
CA ARG A 193 5.16 5.78 1.86
C ARG A 193 6.58 5.88 2.36
N GLU A 194 6.79 6.31 3.61
CA GLU A 194 8.14 6.28 4.20
C GLU A 194 8.62 4.87 4.46
N ALA A 195 7.75 3.98 4.92
CA ALA A 195 8.10 2.57 5.11
C ALA A 195 8.50 1.91 3.78
N ILE A 196 7.79 2.22 2.69
CA ILE A 196 8.12 1.74 1.34
C ILE A 196 9.51 2.23 0.92
N ARG A 197 9.82 3.51 1.12
CA ARG A 197 11.15 4.06 0.80
C ARG A 197 12.25 3.42 1.64
N ALA A 198 12.02 3.26 2.94
CA ALA A 198 13.01 2.68 3.85
C ALA A 198 13.23 1.18 3.66
N ALA A 199 12.23 0.43 3.19
CA ALA A 199 12.35 -1.01 2.93
C ALA A 199 13.00 -1.32 1.57
N GLY A 200 12.97 -0.37 0.63
CA GLY A 200 13.63 -0.50 -0.69
C GLY A 200 15.11 -0.11 -0.71
N GLN A 201 15.64 0.38 0.42
CA GLN A 201 17.07 0.64 0.65
C GLN A 201 17.75 -0.61 1.22
#